data_AF-A0AAE1GEW6-F1
#
_entry.id   AF-A0AAE1GEW6-F1
#
_cell.length_a   1.000
_cell.length_b   1.000
_cell.length_c   1.000
_cell.angle_alpha   90.00
_cell.angle_beta   90.00
_cell.angle_gamma   90.00
#
_symmetry.space_group_name_H-M   'P 1'
#
loop_
_entity.id
_entity.type
_entity.pdbx_description
1 polymer ?
#
loop_
_entity_poly.entity_id
_entity_poly.type
_entity_poly.pdbx_seq_one_letter_code
_entity_poly.pdbx_strand_id
1 'polypeptide(L)'
;MLYRLSLREIKMPRGMPEVIATKQKFYRVSNFPNVIGLIDGSHIPIAAPSLNEDIYVNRKNFHSLNIQAVCDANQIFLDFCNRYPGSTHDSFVWHNCTLYRRFQAGEFGGAHLLGDSGYPLEENLMTPFMQPGNHSKVNYNNSHKRTRVIVEQTFGLWK
;
A
#
# COMPACT_ATOMS: atom_id res chain seq x y z
N MET A 1 16.39 -10.99 -11.42
CA MET A 1 15.80 -12.17 -10.75
C MET A 1 14.69 -11.65 -9.83
N LEU A 2 13.59 -11.10 -10.36
CA LEU A 2 12.30 -11.79 -10.56
C LEU A 2 11.39 -10.96 -11.50
N TYR A 3 11.44 -11.21 -12.82
CA TYR A 3 10.52 -10.62 -13.82
C TYR A 3 9.48 -11.65 -14.26
N ARG A 4 8.81 -12.28 -13.30
CA ARG A 4 7.83 -13.35 -13.58
C ARG A 4 6.55 -13.28 -12.75
N LEU A 5 6.16 -12.10 -12.30
CA LEU A 5 4.76 -11.89 -11.94
C LEU A 5 3.97 -11.73 -13.25
N SER A 6 3.36 -12.82 -13.68
CA SER A 6 2.31 -12.78 -14.69
C SER A 6 1.24 -11.80 -14.21
N LEU A 7 0.88 -10.81 -15.05
CA LEU A 7 -0.23 -9.89 -14.76
C LEU A 7 -1.55 -10.62 -14.41
N ARG A 8 -1.67 -11.92 -14.72
CA ARG A 8 -2.82 -12.76 -14.37
C ARG A 8 -2.92 -13.08 -12.87
N GLU A 9 -1.87 -12.81 -12.09
CA GLU A 9 -1.79 -13.14 -10.66
C GLU A 9 -1.97 -11.92 -9.75
N ILE A 10 -1.92 -10.70 -10.30
CA ILE A 10 -2.14 -9.46 -9.54
C ILE A 10 -3.63 -9.29 -9.33
N LYS A 11 -4.12 -9.73 -8.17
CA LYS A 11 -5.52 -9.58 -7.78
C LYS A 11 -5.63 -9.50 -6.27
N MET A 12 -6.41 -8.54 -5.79
CA MET A 12 -6.93 -8.56 -4.42
C MET A 12 -7.74 -9.85 -4.16
N PRO A 13 -7.80 -10.34 -2.91
CA PRO A 13 -8.62 -11.50 -2.55
C PRO A 13 -10.08 -11.29 -2.96
N ARG A 14 -10.68 -12.31 -3.57
CA ARG A 14 -12.06 -12.27 -4.08
C ARG A 14 -12.97 -13.14 -3.23
N GLY A 15 -14.03 -12.50 -2.72
CA GLY A 15 -15.00 -13.15 -1.86
C GLY A 15 -14.48 -13.44 -0.46
N MET A 16 -15.41 -13.73 0.44
CA MET A 16 -15.10 -13.87 1.87
C MET A 16 -14.08 -14.98 2.20
N PRO A 17 -14.07 -16.15 1.54
CA PRO A 17 -13.08 -17.19 1.84
C PRO A 17 -11.63 -16.73 1.63
N GLU A 18 -11.33 -16.05 0.50
CA GLU A 18 -9.99 -15.54 0.22
C GLU A 18 -9.62 -14.37 1.14
N VAL A 19 -10.58 -13.50 1.47
CA VAL A 19 -10.40 -12.40 2.43
C VAL A 19 -10.03 -12.96 3.81
N ILE A 20 -10.77 -13.96 4.30
CA ILE A 20 -10.51 -14.60 5.61
C ILE A 20 -9.12 -15.27 5.62
N ALA A 21 -8.77 -16.01 4.56
CA ALA A 21 -7.47 -16.64 4.44
C ALA A 21 -6.33 -15.60 4.46
N THR A 22 -6.51 -14.47 3.78
CA THR A 22 -5.52 -13.37 3.76
C THR A 22 -5.39 -12.71 5.14
N LYS A 23 -6.50 -12.46 5.83
CA LYS A 23 -6.50 -11.97 7.23
C LYS A 23 -5.71 -12.88 8.15
N GLN A 24 -5.90 -14.19 8.05
CA GLN A 24 -5.16 -15.17 8.86
C GLN A 24 -3.66 -15.16 8.56
N LYS A 25 -3.26 -15.00 7.29
CA LYS A 25 -1.84 -14.89 6.91
C LYS A 25 -1.19 -13.68 7.59
N PHE A 26 -1.80 -12.50 7.48
CA PHE A 26 -1.27 -11.29 8.11
C PHE A 26 -1.27 -11.37 9.64
N TYR A 27 -2.32 -11.95 10.22
CA TYR A 27 -2.39 -12.11 11.68
C TYR A 27 -1.21 -12.93 12.22
N ARG A 28 -0.75 -13.95 11.49
CA ARG A 28 0.42 -14.77 11.88
C ARG A 28 1.75 -14.00 11.84
N VAL A 29 1.84 -12.88 11.13
CA VAL A 29 3.08 -12.08 11.04
C VAL A 29 3.35 -11.34 12.34
N SER A 30 2.36 -10.60 12.85
CA SER A 30 2.56 -9.73 14.02
C SER A 30 1.30 -9.50 14.87
N ASN A 31 0.30 -10.37 14.76
CA ASN A 31 -0.99 -10.29 15.44
C ASN A 31 -1.79 -9.02 15.12
N PHE A 32 -1.60 -8.42 13.94
CA PHE A 32 -2.44 -7.31 13.48
C PHE A 32 -3.73 -7.87 12.84
N PRO A 33 -4.91 -7.61 13.42
CA PRO A 33 -6.16 -8.22 12.96
C PRO A 33 -6.67 -7.58 11.67
N ASN A 34 -7.45 -8.33 10.89
CA ASN A 34 -8.24 -7.84 9.75
C ASN A 34 -7.46 -7.21 8.55
N VAL A 35 -6.13 -7.32 8.52
CA VAL A 35 -5.31 -6.85 7.40
C VAL A 35 -5.48 -7.74 6.17
N ILE A 36 -5.64 -7.14 4.99
CA ILE A 36 -5.68 -7.88 3.70
C ILE A 36 -4.65 -7.43 2.68
N GLY A 37 -3.83 -6.44 3.03
CA GLY A 37 -2.75 -5.96 2.18
C GLY A 37 -1.96 -4.85 2.85
N LEU A 38 -0.76 -4.61 2.33
CA LEU A 38 0.10 -3.51 2.73
C LEU A 38 0.24 -2.57 1.56
N ILE A 39 -0.06 -1.29 1.76
CA ILE A 39 -0.01 -0.27 0.72
C ILE A 39 1.24 0.60 0.88
N ASP A 40 1.88 0.91 -0.24
CA ASP A 40 2.95 1.90 -0.28
C ASP A 40 3.02 2.63 -1.61
N GLY A 41 3.54 3.86 -1.55
CA GLY A 41 3.89 4.68 -2.69
C GLY A 41 5.31 4.40 -3.17
N SER A 42 5.57 4.57 -4.46
CA SER A 42 6.92 4.45 -5.02
C SER A 42 7.09 5.34 -6.24
N HIS A 43 8.28 5.92 -6.36
CA HIS A 43 8.63 6.72 -7.53
C HIS A 43 9.38 5.89 -8.56
N ILE A 44 8.89 5.90 -9.79
CA ILE A 44 9.56 5.34 -10.97
C ILE A 44 10.16 6.50 -11.76
N PRO A 45 11.51 6.57 -11.87
CA PRO A 45 12.16 7.64 -12.63
C PRO A 45 11.68 7.66 -14.08
N ILE A 46 11.48 8.86 -14.61
CA ILE A 46 11.19 9.08 -16.02
C ILE A 46 12.14 10.12 -16.60
N ALA A 47 12.26 10.16 -17.92
CA ALA A 47 12.84 11.31 -18.60
C ALA A 47 11.96 12.54 -18.35
N ALA A 48 12.58 13.73 -18.30
CA ALA A 48 11.87 14.99 -18.15
C ALA A 48 10.81 15.13 -19.26
N PRO A 49 9.51 15.23 -18.91
CA PRO A 49 8.48 15.47 -19.91
C PRO A 49 8.60 16.91 -20.43
N SER A 50 8.22 17.14 -21.69
CA SER A 50 8.26 18.47 -22.31
C SER A 50 7.07 19.36 -21.93
N LEU A 51 5.99 18.77 -21.45
CA LEU A 51 4.75 19.46 -21.07
C LEU A 51 4.51 19.29 -19.56
N ASN A 52 4.25 20.40 -18.87
CA ASN A 52 4.00 20.44 -17.42
C ASN A 52 5.07 19.65 -16.65
N GLU A 53 6.34 19.86 -16.98
CA GLU A 53 7.47 19.11 -16.42
C GLU A 53 7.45 19.08 -14.89
N ASP A 54 7.19 20.25 -14.29
CA ASP A 54 7.21 20.52 -12.87
C ASP A 54 6.33 19.58 -12.05
N ILE A 55 5.18 19.14 -12.60
CA ILE A 55 4.27 18.24 -11.89
C ILE A 55 4.86 16.83 -11.74
N TYR A 56 5.89 16.47 -12.50
CA TYR A 56 6.57 15.20 -12.40
C TYR A 56 7.75 15.21 -11.43
N VAL A 57 8.17 16.39 -10.96
CA VAL A 57 9.23 16.52 -9.94
C VAL A 57 8.70 16.06 -8.59
N ASN A 58 9.33 15.03 -8.03
CA ASN A 58 8.98 14.56 -6.69
C ASN A 58 9.73 15.30 -5.57
N ARG A 59 9.44 14.94 -4.33
CA ARG A 59 10.08 15.53 -3.13
C ARG A 59 11.60 15.32 -3.03
N LYS A 60 12.17 14.45 -3.87
CA LYS A 60 13.62 14.19 -3.98
C LYS A 60 14.25 14.90 -5.17
N ASN A 61 13.54 15.87 -5.78
CA ASN A 61 14.01 16.70 -6.89
C ASN A 61 14.40 15.91 -8.15
N PHE A 62 13.64 14.85 -8.48
CA PHE A 62 13.76 14.18 -9.77
C PHE A 62 12.41 13.85 -10.39
N HIS A 63 12.37 13.76 -11.72
CA HIS A 63 11.16 13.43 -12.49
C HIS A 63 10.75 11.98 -12.29
N SER A 64 9.50 11.74 -11.93
CA SER A 64 8.99 10.39 -11.72
C SER A 64 7.50 10.28 -11.99
N LEU A 65 7.04 9.05 -12.16
CA LEU A 65 5.65 8.67 -11.91
C LEU A 65 5.53 8.21 -10.46
N ASN A 66 4.50 8.68 -9.76
CA ASN A 66 4.09 8.10 -8.49
C ASN A 66 3.21 6.88 -8.77
N ILE A 67 3.67 5.72 -8.30
CA ILE A 67 2.92 4.48 -8.31
C ILE A 67 2.51 4.11 -6.89
N GLN A 68 1.31 3.59 -6.73
CA GLN A 68 0.85 2.95 -5.51
C GLN A 68 0.68 1.47 -5.77
N ALA A 69 1.13 0.64 -4.84
CA ALA A 69 0.91 -0.80 -4.93
C ALA A 69 0.46 -1.37 -3.59
N VAL A 70 -0.27 -2.48 -3.67
CA VAL A 70 -0.61 -3.30 -2.51
C VAL A 70 0.10 -4.64 -2.64
N CYS A 71 0.70 -5.14 -1.56
CA CYS A 71 1.24 -6.50 -1.51
C CYS A 71 0.62 -7.35 -0.39
N ASP A 72 0.69 -8.66 -0.55
CA ASP A 72 0.31 -9.63 0.48
C ASP A 72 1.47 -9.93 1.46
N ALA A 73 1.21 -10.80 2.43
CA ALA A 73 2.20 -11.22 3.42
C ALA A 73 3.36 -12.06 2.82
N ASN A 74 3.22 -12.56 1.59
CA ASN A 74 4.24 -13.35 0.88
C ASN A 74 5.04 -12.50 -0.13
N GLN A 75 4.98 -11.17 -0.02
CA GLN A 75 5.66 -10.23 -0.92
C GLN A 75 5.18 -10.34 -2.37
N ILE A 76 3.90 -10.69 -2.58
CA ILE A 76 3.27 -10.72 -3.90
C ILE A 76 2.40 -9.47 -4.05
N PHE A 77 2.56 -8.74 -5.16
CA PHE A 77 1.71 -7.60 -5.46
C PHE A 77 0.29 -8.03 -5.85
N LEU A 78 -0.71 -7.37 -5.26
CA LEU A 78 -2.13 -7.65 -5.39
C LEU A 78 -2.89 -6.59 -6.21
N ASP A 79 -2.40 -5.36 -6.21
CA ASP A 79 -3.01 -4.22 -6.92
C ASP A 79 -1.95 -3.16 -7.23
N PHE A 80 -2.17 -2.40 -8.30
CA PHE A 80 -1.32 -1.28 -8.70
C PHE A 80 -2.14 -0.12 -9.25
N CYS A 81 -1.66 1.09 -8.97
CA CYS A 81 -2.18 2.33 -9.52
C CYS A 81 -1.01 3.22 -9.95
N ASN A 82 -0.83 3.44 -11.25
CA ASN A 82 0.42 3.95 -11.83
C ASN A 82 0.22 5.17 -12.76
N ARG A 83 -0.81 5.98 -12.52
CA ARG A 83 -1.26 7.03 -13.44
C ARG A 83 -0.92 8.44 -12.98
N TYR A 84 -0.15 8.59 -11.90
CA TYR A 84 0.03 9.88 -11.23
C TYR A 84 1.42 10.47 -11.44
N PRO A 85 1.54 11.78 -11.66
CA PRO A 85 2.82 12.47 -11.67
C PRO A 85 3.55 12.40 -10.33
N GLY A 86 4.88 12.54 -10.35
CA GLY A 86 5.77 12.41 -9.20
C GLY A 86 5.54 13.41 -8.06
N SER A 87 4.91 14.57 -8.32
CA SER A 87 4.53 15.52 -7.26
C SER A 87 3.29 15.09 -6.47
N THR A 88 2.53 14.10 -6.96
CA THR A 88 1.25 13.68 -6.37
C THR A 88 1.45 13.01 -5.02
N HIS A 89 0.67 13.42 -4.02
CA HIS A 89 0.67 12.82 -2.69
C HIS A 89 0.00 11.44 -2.69
N ASP A 90 0.53 10.49 -1.92
CA ASP A 90 -0.01 9.12 -1.84
C ASP A 90 -1.47 9.05 -1.36
N SER A 91 -1.88 9.97 -0.48
CA SER A 91 -3.29 10.13 -0.08
C SER A 91 -4.19 10.45 -1.27
N PHE A 92 -3.76 11.36 -2.15
CA PHE A 92 -4.52 11.71 -3.35
C PHE A 92 -4.58 10.53 -4.31
N VAL A 93 -3.48 9.79 -4.47
CA VAL A 93 -3.45 8.56 -5.28
C VAL A 93 -4.47 7.57 -4.72
N TRP A 94 -4.45 7.27 -3.42
CA TRP A 94 -5.38 6.37 -2.75
C TRP A 94 -6.84 6.67 -3.08
N HIS A 95 -7.31 7.89 -2.81
CA HIS A 95 -8.71 8.28 -3.03
C HIS A 95 -9.17 8.20 -4.49
N ASN A 96 -8.23 8.28 -5.44
CA ASN A 96 -8.54 8.29 -6.87
C ASN A 96 -8.28 6.94 -7.57
N CYS A 97 -7.76 5.93 -6.86
CA CYS A 97 -7.55 4.59 -7.41
C CYS A 97 -8.82 3.72 -7.28
N THR A 98 -8.97 2.76 -8.21
CA THR A 98 -10.11 1.83 -8.23
C THR A 98 -10.27 1.05 -6.93
N LEU A 99 -9.15 0.71 -6.28
CA LEU A 99 -9.16 -0.04 -5.04
C LEU A 99 -9.92 0.67 -3.92
N TYR A 100 -9.81 1.99 -3.81
CA TYR A 100 -10.57 2.77 -2.83
C TYR A 100 -12.08 2.56 -3.01
N ARG A 101 -12.59 2.65 -4.24
CA ARG A 101 -14.02 2.45 -4.53
C ARG A 101 -14.49 1.04 -4.18
N ARG A 102 -13.63 0.03 -4.36
CA ARG A 102 -13.93 -1.37 -3.98
C ARG A 102 -14.07 -1.52 -2.47
N PHE A 103 -13.22 -0.85 -1.69
CA PHE A 103 -13.37 -0.79 -0.24
C PHE A 103 -14.65 -0.07 0.19
N GLN A 104 -14.95 1.09 -0.42
CA GLN A 104 -16.18 1.84 -0.12
C GLN A 104 -17.45 1.04 -0.48
N ALA A 105 -17.39 0.17 -1.48
CA ALA A 105 -18.48 -0.74 -1.83
C ALA A 105 -18.62 -1.95 -0.88
N GLY A 106 -17.78 -2.07 0.14
CA GLY A 106 -17.83 -3.15 1.12
C GLY A 106 -17.31 -4.49 0.61
N GLU A 107 -16.59 -4.53 -0.52
CA GLU A 107 -16.16 -5.77 -1.19
C GLU A 107 -15.34 -6.70 -0.27
N PHE A 108 -14.65 -6.13 0.73
CA PHE A 108 -13.73 -6.84 1.60
C PHE A 108 -14.23 -7.07 3.03
N GLY A 109 -15.53 -6.87 3.29
CA GLY A 109 -16.16 -7.26 4.55
C GLY A 109 -15.48 -6.67 5.81
N GLY A 110 -15.28 -5.36 5.83
CA GLY A 110 -14.66 -4.63 6.95
C GLY A 110 -13.17 -4.92 7.17
N ALA A 111 -12.47 -5.48 6.18
CA ALA A 111 -11.02 -5.55 6.18
C ALA A 111 -10.37 -4.18 5.93
N HIS A 112 -9.08 -4.08 6.22
CA HIS A 112 -8.30 -2.87 5.96
C HIS A 112 -6.91 -3.18 5.41
N LEU A 113 -6.29 -2.15 4.83
CA LEU A 113 -4.88 -2.11 4.48
C LEU A 113 -4.06 -1.48 5.60
N LEU A 114 -2.75 -1.75 5.63
CA LEU A 114 -1.80 -0.96 6.41
C LEU A 114 -0.97 -0.07 5.48
N GLY A 115 -0.99 1.25 5.73
CA GLY A 115 -0.18 2.25 5.03
C GLY A 115 0.79 2.95 5.98
N ASP A 116 1.71 3.72 5.42
CA ASP A 116 2.58 4.62 6.20
C ASP A 116 1.85 5.90 6.64
N SER A 117 2.56 6.86 7.23
CA SER A 117 2.00 8.12 7.69
C SER A 117 1.68 9.13 6.56
N GLY A 118 2.05 8.84 5.30
CA GLY A 118 1.67 9.63 4.14
C GLY A 118 0.21 9.41 3.72
N TYR A 119 -0.41 8.34 4.21
CA TYR A 119 -1.80 7.99 3.99
C TYR A 119 -2.75 8.56 5.06
N PRO A 120 -4.05 8.74 4.74
CA PRO A 120 -5.05 9.08 5.74
C PRO A 120 -5.36 7.87 6.65
N LEU A 121 -5.75 8.14 7.91
CA LEU A 121 -6.33 7.14 8.79
C LEU A 121 -7.83 7.01 8.51
N GLU A 122 -8.27 5.85 8.04
CA GLU A 122 -9.65 5.57 7.63
C GLU A 122 -10.05 4.13 8.00
N GLU A 123 -11.33 3.79 8.03
CA GLU A 123 -11.80 2.42 8.37
C GLU A 123 -11.12 1.32 7.55
N ASN A 124 -10.81 1.60 6.28
CA ASN A 124 -10.19 0.66 5.35
C ASN A 124 -8.67 0.84 5.20
N LEU A 125 -8.07 1.80 5.91
CA LEU A 125 -6.64 2.09 5.82
C LEU A 125 -6.07 2.58 7.16
N MET A 126 -5.26 1.71 7.78
CA MET A 126 -4.67 1.93 9.09
C MET A 126 -3.23 2.45 8.96
N THR A 127 -2.94 3.56 9.63
CA THR A 127 -1.63 4.23 9.65
C THR A 127 -1.06 4.26 11.08
N PRO A 128 0.25 4.46 11.26
CA PRO A 128 0.85 4.45 12.60
C PRO A 128 0.47 5.71 13.39
N PHE A 129 0.41 5.60 14.72
CA PHE A 129 0.31 6.78 15.59
C PHE A 129 1.62 7.58 15.53
N MET A 130 1.56 8.85 15.12
CA MET A 130 2.74 9.72 15.07
C MET A 130 3.38 9.96 16.45
N GLN A 131 2.55 10.05 17.49
CA GLN A 131 2.98 10.25 18.88
C GLN A 131 2.24 9.25 19.80
N PRO A 132 2.78 8.05 20.00
CA PRO A 132 2.13 7.03 20.83
C PRO A 132 2.28 7.39 22.32
N GLY A 133 1.29 8.10 22.86
CA GLY A 133 1.30 8.56 24.26
C GLY A 133 0.99 7.50 25.32
N ASN A 134 0.81 6.23 24.95
CA ASN A 134 0.57 5.14 25.90
C ASN A 134 1.02 3.78 25.35
N HIS A 135 1.13 2.78 26.23
CA HIS A 135 1.60 1.43 25.90
C HIS A 135 0.76 0.75 24.81
N SER A 136 -0.57 0.93 24.81
CA SER A 136 -1.44 0.33 23.79
C SER A 136 -1.14 0.86 22.39
N LYS A 137 -0.92 2.17 22.26
CA LYS A 137 -0.51 2.80 20.99
C LYS A 137 0.89 2.39 20.56
N VAL A 138 1.82 2.22 21.51
CA VAL A 138 3.16 1.68 21.24
C VAL A 138 3.06 0.24 20.71
N ASN A 139 2.26 -0.61 21.35
CA ASN A 139 2.06 -2.00 20.92
C ASN A 139 1.42 -2.08 19.53
N TYR A 140 0.42 -1.23 19.27
CA TYR A 140 -0.14 -1.06 17.92
C TYR A 140 0.95 -0.70 16.91
N ASN A 141 1.74 0.35 17.16
CA ASN A 141 2.81 0.77 16.23
C ASN A 141 3.87 -0.31 16.04
N ASN A 142 4.21 -1.07 17.10
CA ASN A 142 5.14 -2.20 17.01
C ASN A 142 4.60 -3.30 16.10
N SER A 143 3.33 -3.66 16.25
CA SER A 143 2.67 -4.65 15.37
C SER A 143 2.59 -4.13 13.94
N HIS A 144 2.13 -2.89 13.74
CA HIS A 144 2.02 -2.20 12.45
C HIS A 144 3.36 -2.18 11.70
N LYS A 145 4.42 -1.69 12.36
CA LYS A 145 5.78 -1.63 11.80
C LYS A 145 6.31 -3.00 11.38
N ARG A 146 6.10 -4.03 12.23
CA ARG A 146 6.52 -5.41 11.93
C ARG A 146 5.78 -5.99 10.74
N THR A 147 4.51 -5.67 10.54
CA THR A 147 3.79 -6.10 9.34
C THR A 147 4.26 -5.33 8.10
N ARG A 148 4.34 -4.00 8.21
CA ARG A 148 4.70 -3.07 7.13
C ARG A 148 6.09 -3.31 6.53
N VAL A 149 7.05 -3.83 7.29
CA VAL A 149 8.39 -4.13 6.76
C VAL A 149 8.34 -5.02 5.51
N ILE A 150 7.31 -5.86 5.38
CA ILE A 150 7.09 -6.72 4.21
C ILE A 150 6.93 -5.89 2.93
N VAL A 151 6.18 -4.78 2.94
CA VAL A 151 6.00 -3.97 1.72
C VAL A 151 7.27 -3.24 1.33
N GLU A 152 8.04 -2.74 2.31
CA GLU A 152 9.35 -2.13 2.08
C GLU A 152 10.32 -3.14 1.44
N GLN A 153 10.37 -4.36 1.96
CA GLN A 153 11.16 -5.45 1.37
C GLN A 153 10.67 -5.84 -0.03
N THR A 154 9.34 -5.87 -0.24
CA THR A 154 8.74 -6.19 -1.54
C THR A 154 9.17 -5.18 -2.60
N PHE A 155 9.10 -3.88 -2.31
CA PHE A 155 9.61 -2.84 -3.21
C PHE A 155 11.13 -2.93 -3.40
N GLY A 156 11.89 -3.31 -2.35
CA GLY A 156 13.32 -3.52 -2.42
C GLY A 156 13.74 -4.69 -3.31
N LEU A 157 12.94 -5.77 -3.38
CA LEU A 157 13.18 -6.91 -4.28
C LEU A 157 12.74 -6.64 -5.72
N TRP A 158 11.80 -5.71 -5.90
CA TRP A 158 11.24 -5.39 -7.21
C TRP A 158 12.12 -4.43 -8.02
N LYS A 159 12.85 -3.53 -7.36
CA LYS A 159 13.77 -2.56 -7.97
C LYS A 159 15.17 -3.14 -8.14
#